data_AF-A0A848CL99-F1
#
_entry.id   AF-A0A848CL99-F1
#
_cell.length_a   1.000
_cell.length_b   1.000
_cell.length_c   1.000
_cell.angle_alpha   90.00
_cell.angle_beta   90.00
_cell.angle_gamma   90.00
#
_symmetry.space_group_name_H-M   'P 1'
#
loop_
_entity.id
_entity.type
_entity.pdbx_description
1 polymer ?
#
loop_
_entity_poly.entity_id
_entity_poly.type
_entity_poly.pdbx_seq_one_letter_code
_entity_poly.pdbx_strand_id
1 'polypeptide(L)'
;MQHTQQLFLEALKAALKNEQVEWNNKLEAQEWMDLFRMAEVHQILPMIYEAVYRSPAAGQADPQILAPAKAQMVRTVIMQTQKTGEFEPLYRYLRGEGICPLVVKGIVCRNIYPNPDYRISGDEDLLIRPEDFRKCHDLLREYGMQTSEQDMDAEELESVYEVPYGKKGSLIYIELHKSLFPPESEAYGDLNRFFANVHEDAIDIRIDGTDIRTMGYTDHLFYLICHSFKHFLHSGFGIRQVCDIILFANEYGDAIDWEKILRQCREIHADLFAAALFAIGEKYLTFDPEKAHYPKVWQEISVDETDMLMDLLDSGIYGNANMSRKHSSNMTLDAVAADKNGKKAGNTVLKSLFPSAKKLEGRYPYLKKHPILLPIAWTDRILKYRKETVAGGDNAAADSVKIGNQRIELMKKYGIIKK
;
A
#
# COMPACT_ATOMS: atom_id res chain seq x y z
N MET A 1 0.36 23.31 -3.95
CA MET A 1 0.77 22.26 -4.89
C MET A 1 1.89 22.80 -5.74
N GLN A 2 3.00 22.06 -5.87
CA GLN A 2 4.11 22.43 -6.74
C GLN A 2 3.75 22.18 -8.21
N HIS A 3 4.43 22.84 -9.15
CA HIS A 3 4.13 22.68 -10.58
C HIS A 3 4.30 21.23 -11.06
N THR A 4 5.39 20.55 -10.69
CA THR A 4 5.61 19.13 -11.03
C THR A 4 4.52 18.21 -10.49
N GLN A 5 3.96 18.50 -9.31
CA GLN A 5 2.85 17.73 -8.74
C GLN A 5 1.57 17.88 -9.58
N GLN A 6 1.34 19.06 -10.18
CA GLN A 6 0.21 19.28 -11.09
C GLN A 6 0.40 18.48 -12.38
N LEU A 7 1.59 18.59 -13.01
CA LEU A 7 1.95 17.80 -14.20
C LEU A 7 1.78 16.29 -13.94
N PHE A 8 2.22 15.82 -12.78
CA PHE A 8 2.09 14.43 -12.37
C PHE A 8 0.63 13.97 -12.27
N LEU A 9 -0.25 14.76 -11.65
CA LEU A 9 -1.67 14.44 -11.54
C LEU A 9 -2.39 14.50 -12.90
N GLU A 10 -2.06 15.48 -13.74
CA GLU A 10 -2.60 15.58 -15.11
C GLU A 10 -2.22 14.36 -15.96
N ALA A 11 -0.94 13.97 -15.95
CA ALA A 11 -0.45 12.79 -16.65
C ALA A 11 -1.08 11.51 -16.10
N LEU A 12 -1.21 11.38 -14.78
CA LEU A 12 -1.86 10.22 -14.17
C LEU A 12 -3.33 10.14 -14.56
N LYS A 13 -4.06 11.26 -14.52
CA LYS A 13 -5.48 11.31 -14.95
C LYS A 13 -5.64 10.91 -16.40
N ALA A 14 -4.78 11.39 -17.31
CA ALA A 14 -4.78 10.98 -18.71
C ALA A 14 -4.48 9.48 -18.86
N ALA A 15 -3.47 8.96 -18.15
CA ALA A 15 -3.13 7.54 -18.17
C ALA A 15 -4.30 6.64 -17.73
N LEU A 16 -5.01 7.03 -16.66
CA LEU A 16 -6.19 6.30 -16.16
C LEU A 16 -7.37 6.32 -17.12
N LYS A 17 -7.40 7.26 -18.08
CA LYS A 17 -8.37 7.30 -19.19
C LYS A 17 -7.87 6.63 -20.46
N ASN A 18 -6.64 6.10 -20.46
CA ASN A 18 -5.95 5.65 -21.67
C ASN A 18 -5.77 6.76 -22.72
N GLU A 19 -5.55 7.99 -22.25
CA GLU A 19 -5.37 9.20 -23.06
C GLU A 19 -3.92 9.72 -22.95
N GLN A 20 -3.57 10.66 -23.83
CA GLN A 20 -2.31 11.41 -23.78
C GLN A 20 -2.58 12.82 -23.25
N VAL A 21 -1.58 13.44 -22.62
CA VAL A 21 -1.65 14.87 -22.28
C VAL A 21 -1.37 15.74 -23.51
N GLU A 22 -2.05 16.89 -23.58
CA GLU A 22 -1.89 17.89 -24.64
C GLU A 22 -1.01 19.07 -24.20
N TRP A 23 0.09 18.80 -23.51
CA TRP A 23 1.01 19.85 -23.05
C TRP A 23 1.70 20.52 -24.24
N ASN A 24 1.32 21.78 -24.51
CA ASN A 24 1.87 22.57 -25.62
C ASN A 24 3.15 23.34 -25.25
N ASN A 25 3.26 23.74 -23.98
CA ASN A 25 4.41 24.51 -23.49
C ASN A 25 5.62 23.61 -23.33
N LYS A 26 6.80 24.12 -23.71
CA LYS A 26 8.07 23.44 -23.46
C LYS A 26 8.28 23.29 -21.95
N LEU A 27 8.63 22.08 -21.54
CA LEU A 27 9.11 21.78 -20.19
C LEU A 27 10.63 21.75 -20.17
N GLU A 28 11.21 22.25 -19.10
CA GLU A 28 12.64 22.22 -18.84
C GLU A 28 13.11 20.80 -18.49
N ALA A 29 14.39 20.52 -18.70
CA ALA A 29 14.96 19.20 -18.44
C ALA A 29 14.73 18.73 -16.99
N GLN A 30 14.83 19.64 -16.03
CA GLN A 30 14.63 19.34 -14.61
C GLN A 30 13.17 18.96 -14.31
N GLU A 31 12.20 19.57 -15.00
CA GLU A 31 10.77 19.27 -14.81
C GLU A 31 10.44 17.84 -15.27
N TRP A 32 11.00 17.41 -16.41
CA TRP A 32 10.91 16.02 -16.86
C TRP A 32 11.54 15.04 -15.87
N MET A 33 12.74 15.35 -15.38
CA MET A 33 13.44 14.50 -14.41
C MET A 33 12.66 14.37 -13.11
N ASP A 34 12.09 15.46 -12.60
CA ASP A 34 11.30 15.44 -11.38
C ASP A 34 9.97 14.70 -11.55
N LEU A 35 9.31 14.85 -12.71
CA LEU A 35 8.10 14.11 -13.06
C LEU A 35 8.35 12.59 -13.07
N PHE A 36 9.39 12.13 -13.76
CA PHE A 36 9.69 10.70 -13.84
C PHE A 36 10.19 10.14 -12.51
N ARG A 37 11.00 10.90 -11.76
CA ARG A 37 11.40 10.53 -10.38
C ARG A 37 10.19 10.36 -9.47
N MET A 38 9.22 11.27 -9.55
CA MET A 38 7.97 11.15 -8.80
C MET A 38 7.19 9.89 -9.22
N ALA A 39 7.09 9.62 -10.53
CA ALA A 39 6.44 8.42 -11.04
C ALA A 39 7.10 7.12 -10.58
N GLU A 40 8.42 7.08 -10.45
CA GLU A 40 9.15 5.94 -9.90
C GLU A 40 8.88 5.73 -8.41
N VAL A 41 8.89 6.81 -7.62
CA VAL A 41 8.59 6.78 -6.18
C VAL A 41 7.16 6.29 -5.91
N HIS A 42 6.24 6.59 -6.82
CA HIS A 42 4.87 6.11 -6.80
C HIS A 42 4.65 4.79 -7.59
N GLN A 43 5.72 4.15 -8.10
CA GLN A 43 5.70 2.94 -8.94
C GLN A 43 4.61 2.94 -10.03
N ILE A 44 4.44 4.08 -10.70
CA ILE A 44 3.53 4.27 -11.83
C ILE A 44 4.23 4.90 -13.03
N LEU A 45 5.57 4.79 -13.10
CA LEU A 45 6.36 5.27 -14.24
C LEU A 45 5.80 4.81 -15.59
N PRO A 46 5.36 3.54 -15.80
CA PRO A 46 4.80 3.16 -17.09
C PRO A 46 3.55 3.96 -17.48
N MET A 47 2.66 4.22 -16.53
CA MET A 47 1.45 5.04 -16.75
C MET A 47 1.81 6.47 -17.13
N ILE A 48 2.71 7.09 -16.36
CA ILE A 48 3.12 8.49 -16.58
C ILE A 48 3.87 8.62 -17.90
N TYR A 49 4.83 7.74 -18.18
CA TYR A 49 5.59 7.79 -19.43
C TYR A 49 4.67 7.65 -20.65
N GLU A 50 3.75 6.68 -20.62
CA GLU A 50 2.81 6.48 -21.72
C GLU A 50 1.86 7.65 -21.90
N ALA A 51 1.43 8.35 -20.85
CA ALA A 51 0.56 9.51 -21.00
C ALA A 51 1.26 10.75 -21.60
N VAL A 52 2.60 10.85 -21.50
CA VAL A 52 3.31 12.10 -21.82
C VAL A 52 4.20 12.05 -23.05
N TYR A 53 4.70 10.88 -23.45
CA TYR A 53 5.76 10.79 -24.48
C TYR A 53 5.34 11.24 -25.88
N ARG A 54 4.03 11.30 -26.19
CA ARG A 54 3.51 11.83 -27.46
C ARG A 54 3.01 13.27 -27.37
N SER A 55 3.13 13.91 -26.22
CA SER A 55 2.73 15.32 -26.06
C SER A 55 3.60 16.25 -26.92
N PRO A 56 3.08 17.41 -27.33
CA PRO A 56 3.88 18.42 -28.03
C PRO A 56 5.11 18.87 -27.23
N ALA A 57 5.02 18.92 -25.90
CA ALA A 57 6.14 19.20 -25.00
C ALA A 57 7.25 18.14 -25.09
N ALA A 58 6.89 16.85 -25.15
CA ALA A 58 7.86 15.77 -25.32
C ALA A 58 8.55 15.83 -26.69
N GLY A 59 7.83 16.23 -27.74
CA GLY A 59 8.40 16.44 -29.09
C GLY A 59 9.43 17.59 -29.16
N GLN A 60 9.42 18.52 -28.20
CA GLN A 60 10.37 19.64 -28.09
C GLN A 60 11.55 19.35 -27.17
N ALA A 61 11.50 18.26 -26.38
CA ALA A 61 12.54 17.90 -25.44
C ALA A 61 13.72 17.20 -26.13
N ASP A 62 14.92 17.31 -25.56
CA ASP A 62 16.05 16.48 -25.97
C ASP A 62 15.71 15.00 -25.70
N PRO A 63 15.75 14.10 -26.70
CA PRO A 63 15.48 12.68 -26.51
C PRO A 63 16.30 12.02 -25.39
N GLN A 64 17.50 12.54 -25.09
CA GLN A 64 18.34 12.03 -24.01
C GLN A 64 17.73 12.22 -22.61
N ILE A 65 16.82 13.18 -22.44
CA ILE A 65 16.10 13.42 -21.18
C ILE A 65 15.06 12.31 -20.93
N LEU A 66 14.36 11.86 -21.99
CA LEU A 66 13.29 10.86 -21.88
C LEU A 66 13.81 9.42 -21.98
N ALA A 67 14.98 9.21 -22.57
CA ALA A 67 15.52 7.87 -22.84
C ALA A 67 15.68 7.00 -21.57
N PRO A 68 16.18 7.50 -20.42
CA PRO A 68 16.26 6.70 -19.20
C PRO A 68 14.89 6.24 -18.69
N ALA A 69 13.91 7.15 -18.66
CA ALA A 69 12.54 6.85 -18.26
C ALA A 69 11.89 5.80 -19.18
N LYS A 70 12.11 5.91 -20.49
CA LYS A 70 11.66 4.92 -21.48
C LYS A 70 12.25 3.54 -21.20
N ALA A 71 13.57 3.46 -21.01
CA ALA A 71 14.25 2.18 -20.77
C ALA A 71 13.76 1.52 -19.47
N GLN A 72 13.59 2.31 -18.40
CA GLN A 72 13.08 1.84 -17.13
C GLN A 72 11.61 1.40 -17.23
N MET A 73 10.78 2.15 -17.94
CA MET A 73 9.39 1.79 -18.23
C MET A 73 9.31 0.44 -18.94
N VAL A 74 10.04 0.25 -20.04
CA VAL A 74 10.03 -1.00 -20.83
C VAL A 74 10.46 -2.18 -19.95
N ARG A 75 11.55 -2.03 -19.19
CA ARG A 75 12.02 -3.06 -18.26
C ARG A 75 10.96 -3.42 -17.23
N THR A 76 10.30 -2.41 -16.67
CA THR A 76 9.31 -2.58 -15.60
C THR A 76 8.05 -3.28 -16.11
N VAL A 77 7.58 -2.94 -17.31
CA VAL A 77 6.46 -3.62 -17.97
C VAL A 77 6.81 -5.08 -18.27
N ILE A 78 7.97 -5.36 -18.87
CA ILE A 78 8.42 -6.74 -19.14
C ILE A 78 8.43 -7.58 -17.86
N MET A 79 8.95 -7.02 -16.76
CA MET A 79 8.98 -7.71 -15.47
C MET A 79 7.57 -7.99 -14.94
N GLN A 80 6.64 -7.05 -15.08
CA GLN A 80 5.27 -7.25 -14.63
C GLN A 80 4.55 -8.31 -15.47
N THR A 81 4.70 -8.29 -16.79
CA THR A 81 4.14 -9.31 -17.69
C THR A 81 4.67 -10.71 -17.33
N GLN A 82 5.98 -10.83 -17.05
CA GLN A 82 6.59 -12.09 -16.59
C GLN A 82 5.99 -12.57 -15.26
N LYS A 83 5.83 -11.69 -14.27
CA LYS A 83 5.19 -12.04 -12.99
C LYS A 83 3.76 -12.55 -13.19
N THR A 84 2.96 -11.87 -14.02
CA THR A 84 1.59 -12.31 -14.34
C THR A 84 1.59 -13.71 -14.95
N GLY A 85 2.45 -13.93 -15.97
CA GLY A 85 2.58 -15.22 -16.64
C GLY A 85 3.09 -16.37 -15.76
N GLU A 86 3.83 -16.07 -14.69
CA GLU A 86 4.25 -17.06 -13.69
C GLU A 86 3.20 -17.30 -12.60
N PHE A 87 2.41 -16.28 -12.25
CA PHE A 87 1.40 -16.35 -11.21
C PHE A 87 0.23 -17.23 -11.61
N GLU A 88 -0.31 -17.08 -12.82
CA GLU A 88 -1.50 -17.83 -13.23
C GLU A 88 -1.30 -19.36 -13.21
N PRO A 89 -0.21 -19.94 -13.74
CA PRO A 89 0.01 -21.38 -13.65
C PRO A 89 0.16 -21.87 -12.21
N LEU A 90 0.83 -21.08 -11.35
CA LEU A 90 0.92 -21.40 -9.91
C LEU A 90 -0.47 -21.39 -9.27
N TYR A 91 -1.27 -20.37 -9.56
CA TYR A 91 -2.61 -20.25 -9.01
C TYR A 91 -3.53 -21.39 -9.48
N ARG A 92 -3.48 -21.74 -10.76
CA ARG A 92 -4.19 -22.92 -11.32
C ARG A 92 -3.75 -24.22 -10.67
N TYR A 93 -2.44 -24.38 -10.41
CA TYR A 93 -1.91 -25.53 -9.70
C TYR A 93 -2.52 -25.64 -8.29
N LEU A 94 -2.48 -24.57 -7.50
CA LEU A 94 -3.09 -24.55 -6.16
C LEU A 94 -4.59 -24.88 -6.20
N ARG A 95 -5.34 -24.27 -7.13
CA ARG A 95 -6.77 -24.55 -7.32
C ARG A 95 -7.04 -26.01 -7.72
N GLY A 96 -6.22 -26.58 -8.59
CA GLY A 96 -6.32 -27.98 -9.01
C GLY A 96 -6.10 -28.97 -7.86
N GLU A 97 -5.25 -28.61 -6.91
CA GLU A 97 -5.01 -29.37 -5.68
C GLU A 97 -6.05 -29.12 -4.58
N GLY A 98 -7.12 -28.37 -4.90
CA GLY A 98 -8.22 -28.06 -3.99
C GLY A 98 -7.93 -26.94 -2.99
N ILE A 99 -6.85 -26.17 -3.18
CA ILE A 99 -6.55 -24.99 -2.38
C ILE A 99 -7.13 -23.75 -3.07
N CYS A 100 -7.98 -23.03 -2.35
CA CYS A 100 -8.72 -21.87 -2.87
C CYS A 100 -8.33 -20.56 -2.15
N PRO A 101 -7.09 -20.07 -2.28
CA PRO A 101 -6.67 -18.83 -1.66
C PRO A 101 -7.38 -17.65 -2.35
N LEU A 102 -7.80 -16.67 -1.55
CA LEU A 102 -8.34 -15.42 -2.09
C LEU A 102 -7.17 -14.55 -2.52
N VAL A 103 -7.20 -14.07 -3.75
CA VAL A 103 -6.29 -13.03 -4.21
C VAL A 103 -6.88 -11.69 -3.82
N VAL A 104 -6.15 -10.92 -3.01
CA VAL A 104 -6.72 -9.74 -2.32
C VAL A 104 -6.22 -8.40 -2.85
N LYS A 105 -5.14 -8.40 -3.65
CA LYS A 105 -4.59 -7.22 -4.36
C LYS A 105 -4.02 -7.68 -5.71
N GLY A 106 -2.88 -7.10 -6.10
CA GLY A 106 -2.09 -7.58 -7.23
C GLY A 106 -2.89 -7.69 -8.51
N ILE A 107 -2.98 -8.88 -9.09
CA ILE A 107 -3.68 -9.14 -10.36
C ILE A 107 -5.15 -8.69 -10.36
N VAL A 108 -5.84 -8.76 -9.21
CA VAL A 108 -7.26 -8.35 -9.11
C VAL A 108 -7.42 -6.86 -9.34
N CYS A 109 -6.63 -6.03 -8.67
CA CYS A 109 -6.66 -4.57 -8.88
C CYS A 109 -6.07 -4.19 -10.24
N ARG A 110 -4.96 -4.82 -10.60
CA ARG A 110 -4.20 -4.55 -11.82
C ARG A 110 -5.07 -4.71 -13.07
N ASN A 111 -5.92 -5.72 -13.11
CA ASN A 111 -6.76 -6.01 -14.27
C ASN A 111 -7.87 -4.96 -14.53
N ILE A 112 -8.10 -4.04 -13.59
CA ILE A 112 -9.09 -2.95 -13.72
C ILE A 112 -8.45 -1.72 -14.40
N TYR A 113 -7.12 -1.63 -14.43
CA TYR A 113 -6.43 -0.53 -15.11
C TYR A 113 -6.56 -0.67 -16.62
N PRO A 114 -6.58 0.46 -17.38
CA PRO A 114 -6.69 0.40 -18.84
C PRO A 114 -5.60 -0.44 -19.52
N ASN A 115 -4.40 -0.44 -18.93
CA ASN A 115 -3.36 -1.40 -19.25
C ASN A 115 -2.90 -2.07 -17.94
N PRO A 116 -3.22 -3.37 -17.74
CA PRO A 116 -2.84 -4.09 -16.53
C PRO A 116 -1.33 -4.04 -16.25
N ASP A 117 -0.47 -4.26 -17.25
CA ASP A 117 0.97 -4.35 -17.02
C ASP A 117 1.63 -3.01 -16.63
N TYR A 118 0.90 -1.89 -16.65
CA TYR A 118 1.39 -0.61 -16.16
C TYR A 118 1.24 -0.46 -14.64
N ARG A 119 0.35 -1.22 -13.99
CA ARG A 119 0.21 -1.25 -12.53
C ARG A 119 1.10 -2.34 -11.95
N ILE A 120 2.28 -1.91 -11.52
CA ILE A 120 3.31 -2.82 -11.01
C ILE A 120 2.93 -3.38 -9.65
N SER A 121 3.18 -4.68 -9.45
CA SER A 121 2.94 -5.39 -8.20
C SER A 121 4.27 -5.89 -7.66
N GLY A 122 4.53 -5.61 -6.38
CA GLY A 122 5.72 -6.12 -5.69
C GLY A 122 5.60 -7.62 -5.46
N ASP A 123 4.41 -7.99 -5.01
CA ASP A 123 3.95 -9.27 -4.50
C ASP A 123 2.56 -9.58 -5.10
N GLU A 124 2.14 -10.84 -4.94
CA GLU A 124 0.74 -11.26 -5.06
C GLU A 124 0.30 -11.78 -3.69
N ASP A 125 -0.63 -11.07 -3.04
CA ASP A 125 -1.14 -11.43 -1.73
C ASP A 125 -2.26 -12.48 -1.81
N LEU A 126 -2.06 -13.58 -1.10
CA LEU A 126 -3.00 -14.70 -1.02
C LEU A 126 -3.50 -14.84 0.42
N LEU A 127 -4.80 -14.62 0.66
CA LEU A 127 -5.43 -14.95 1.93
C LEU A 127 -5.89 -16.41 1.90
N ILE A 128 -5.43 -17.21 2.87
CA ILE A 128 -5.78 -18.62 3.02
C ILE A 128 -6.53 -18.86 4.33
N ARG A 129 -7.43 -19.85 4.33
CA ARG A 129 -8.04 -20.34 5.56
C ARG A 129 -6.95 -20.96 6.45
N PRO A 130 -6.98 -20.77 7.78
CA PRO A 130 -5.97 -21.33 8.68
C PRO A 130 -5.80 -22.85 8.52
N GLU A 131 -6.89 -23.59 8.35
CA GLU A 131 -6.90 -25.05 8.17
C GLU A 131 -6.20 -25.52 6.89
N ASP A 132 -6.15 -24.69 5.85
CA ASP A 132 -5.55 -25.00 4.56
C ASP A 132 -4.07 -24.59 4.48
N PHE A 133 -3.57 -23.86 5.49
CA PHE A 133 -2.24 -23.24 5.45
C PHE A 133 -1.11 -24.27 5.23
N ARG A 134 -1.08 -25.36 6.01
CA ARG A 134 -0.03 -26.38 5.89
C ARG A 134 0.02 -27.00 4.50
N LYS A 135 -1.15 -27.38 3.99
CA LYS A 135 -1.27 -27.95 2.64
C LYS A 135 -0.82 -26.95 1.58
N CYS A 136 -1.20 -25.68 1.71
CA CYS A 136 -0.76 -24.63 0.79
C CYS A 136 0.76 -24.42 0.85
N HIS A 137 1.36 -24.39 2.05
CA HIS A 137 2.81 -24.32 2.24
C HIS A 137 3.53 -25.46 1.52
N ASP A 138 3.10 -26.70 1.73
CA ASP A 138 3.71 -27.88 1.10
C ASP A 138 3.60 -27.83 -0.42
N LEU A 139 2.43 -27.45 -0.95
CA LEU A 139 2.22 -27.30 -2.39
C LEU A 139 3.08 -26.18 -3.01
N LEU A 140 3.24 -25.05 -2.33
CA LEU A 140 4.15 -23.98 -2.77
C LEU A 140 5.59 -24.50 -2.84
N ARG A 141 6.04 -25.25 -1.83
CA ARG A 141 7.37 -25.87 -1.80
C ARG A 141 7.56 -26.89 -2.93
N GLU A 142 6.56 -27.73 -3.16
CA GLU A 142 6.54 -28.70 -4.26
C GLU A 142 6.60 -28.01 -5.64
N TYR A 143 5.90 -26.89 -5.80
CA TYR A 143 5.97 -26.05 -7.01
C TYR A 143 7.34 -25.35 -7.20
N GLY A 144 8.25 -25.50 -6.23
CA GLY A 144 9.60 -24.96 -6.25
C GLY A 144 9.73 -23.57 -5.64
N MET A 145 8.72 -23.10 -4.89
CA MET A 145 8.79 -21.86 -4.12
C MET A 145 9.63 -22.06 -2.85
N GLN A 146 10.26 -20.99 -2.40
CA GLN A 146 11.15 -20.95 -1.24
C GLN A 146 10.74 -19.79 -0.34
N THR A 147 10.67 -20.03 0.96
CA THR A 147 10.44 -18.98 1.96
C THR A 147 11.76 -18.58 2.61
N SER A 148 11.85 -17.38 3.18
CA SER A 148 12.95 -17.01 4.10
C SER A 148 12.82 -17.67 5.46
N GLU A 149 11.62 -18.15 5.81
CA GLU A 149 11.28 -18.71 7.12
C GLU A 149 11.60 -20.22 7.22
N GLN A 150 12.62 -20.71 6.51
CA GLN A 150 12.94 -22.15 6.45
C GLN A 150 13.49 -22.71 7.76
N ASP A 151 14.02 -21.82 8.61
CA ASP A 151 14.59 -22.17 9.91
C ASP A 151 13.53 -22.22 11.02
N MET A 152 12.30 -21.78 10.75
CA MET A 152 11.18 -21.87 11.70
C MET A 152 10.73 -23.32 11.83
N ASP A 153 10.45 -23.74 13.06
CA ASP A 153 9.74 -25.00 13.28
C ASP A 153 8.26 -24.89 12.90
N ALA A 154 7.55 -26.02 12.94
CA ALA A 154 6.14 -26.07 12.56
C ALA A 154 5.22 -25.24 13.47
N GLU A 155 5.58 -25.03 14.73
CA GLU A 155 4.79 -24.22 15.67
C GLU A 155 5.04 -22.73 15.43
N GLU A 156 6.29 -22.34 15.19
CA GLU A 156 6.68 -20.98 14.83
C GLU A 156 6.03 -20.55 13.51
N LEU A 157 6.10 -21.40 12.47
CA LEU A 157 5.46 -21.16 11.19
C LEU A 157 3.93 -21.10 11.31
N GLU A 158 3.35 -21.84 12.27
CA GLU A 158 1.92 -21.73 12.53
C GLU A 158 1.53 -20.42 13.22
N SER A 159 2.42 -19.86 14.03
CA SER A 159 2.18 -18.64 14.79
C SER A 159 2.28 -17.35 13.98
N VAL A 160 3.03 -17.34 12.88
CA VAL A 160 3.16 -16.15 12.01
C VAL A 160 1.88 -15.92 11.20
N TYR A 161 1.51 -14.64 11.04
CA TYR A 161 0.27 -14.27 10.35
C TYR A 161 0.41 -14.24 8.82
N GLU A 162 1.64 -14.08 8.30
CA GLU A 162 1.97 -14.12 6.87
C GLU A 162 3.30 -14.84 6.65
N VAL A 163 3.48 -15.48 5.48
CA VAL A 163 4.73 -16.12 5.07
C VAL A 163 5.08 -15.73 3.63
N PRO A 164 6.28 -15.16 3.41
CA PRO A 164 6.73 -14.80 2.06
C PRO A 164 7.31 -16.01 1.32
N TYR A 165 7.08 -16.07 0.01
CA TYR A 165 7.64 -17.08 -0.88
C TYR A 165 8.17 -16.43 -2.17
N GLY A 166 9.41 -16.77 -2.54
CA GLY A 166 9.99 -16.45 -3.85
C GLY A 166 10.47 -17.71 -4.57
N LYS A 167 10.80 -17.60 -5.86
CA LYS A 167 11.35 -18.71 -6.65
C LYS A 167 12.69 -18.34 -7.25
N LYS A 168 13.71 -19.18 -7.04
CA LYS A 168 15.05 -18.93 -7.56
C LYS A 168 15.03 -18.80 -9.09
N GLY A 169 15.54 -17.68 -9.60
CA GLY A 169 15.59 -17.41 -11.04
C GLY A 169 14.26 -16.90 -11.64
N SER A 170 13.27 -16.58 -10.79
CA SER A 170 11.97 -16.06 -11.19
C SER A 170 11.66 -14.76 -10.42
N LEU A 171 10.73 -13.96 -10.95
CA LEU A 171 10.34 -12.68 -10.37
C LEU A 171 9.06 -12.76 -9.53
N ILE A 172 8.41 -13.93 -9.49
CA ILE A 172 7.21 -14.15 -8.70
C ILE A 172 7.54 -14.09 -7.20
N TYR A 173 6.72 -13.36 -6.47
CA TYR A 173 6.79 -13.25 -5.03
C TYR A 173 5.37 -13.30 -4.48
N ILE A 174 5.14 -14.24 -3.56
CA ILE A 174 3.83 -14.50 -2.97
C ILE A 174 3.92 -14.20 -1.49
N GLU A 175 2.95 -13.45 -0.98
CA GLU A 175 2.72 -13.34 0.46
C GLU A 175 1.49 -14.18 0.81
N LEU A 176 1.70 -15.27 1.54
CA LEU A 176 0.62 -16.14 2.00
C LEU A 176 0.17 -15.69 3.39
N HIS A 177 -1.01 -15.08 3.44
CA HIS A 177 -1.62 -14.48 4.63
C HIS A 177 -2.62 -15.45 5.26
N LYS A 178 -2.54 -15.63 6.58
CA LYS A 178 -3.58 -16.27 7.41
C LYS A 178 -4.55 -15.23 8.00
N SER A 179 -4.08 -13.99 8.09
CA SER A 179 -4.86 -12.81 8.50
C SER A 179 -4.47 -11.64 7.59
N LEU A 180 -5.43 -10.77 7.25
CA LEU A 180 -5.19 -9.62 6.37
C LEU A 180 -4.37 -8.51 7.04
N PHE A 181 -4.41 -8.45 8.36
CA PHE A 181 -3.66 -7.51 9.19
C PHE A 181 -2.94 -8.27 10.32
N PRO A 182 -1.75 -7.82 10.76
CA PRO A 182 -1.07 -8.36 11.93
C PRO A 182 -2.01 -8.40 13.16
N PRO A 183 -2.43 -9.59 13.64
CA PRO A 183 -3.43 -9.71 14.70
C PRO A 183 -3.01 -9.04 16.03
N GLU A 184 -1.72 -9.01 16.30
CA GLU A 184 -1.11 -8.43 17.51
C GLU A 184 -1.02 -6.89 17.49
N SER A 185 -1.34 -6.25 16.36
CA SER A 185 -1.32 -4.79 16.26
C SER A 185 -2.47 -4.16 17.04
N GLU A 186 -2.15 -3.40 18.09
CA GLU A 186 -3.14 -2.61 18.85
C GLU A 186 -3.83 -1.53 17.98
N ALA A 187 -3.15 -1.05 16.93
CA ALA A 187 -3.67 0.01 16.08
C ALA A 187 -4.71 -0.52 15.07
N TYR A 188 -4.50 -1.71 14.50
CA TYR A 188 -5.28 -2.19 13.35
C TYR A 188 -5.49 -3.71 13.29
N GLY A 189 -5.00 -4.51 14.25
CA GLY A 189 -5.20 -5.96 14.25
C GLY A 189 -6.68 -6.35 14.36
N ASP A 190 -7.46 -5.54 15.07
CA ASP A 190 -8.91 -5.66 15.21
C ASP A 190 -9.68 -5.49 13.88
N LEU A 191 -9.05 -4.95 12.82
CA LEU A 191 -9.68 -4.85 11.49
C LEU A 191 -10.00 -6.22 10.89
N ASN A 192 -9.27 -7.28 11.29
CA ASN A 192 -9.55 -8.65 10.81
C ASN A 192 -10.98 -9.11 11.13
N ARG A 193 -11.64 -8.56 12.17
CA ARG A 193 -13.02 -8.95 12.53
C ARG A 193 -14.03 -8.73 11.40
N PHE A 194 -13.79 -7.72 10.56
CA PHE A 194 -14.69 -7.41 9.43
C PHE A 194 -14.61 -8.44 8.31
N PHE A 195 -13.55 -9.26 8.30
CA PHE A 195 -13.25 -10.23 7.25
C PHE A 195 -13.35 -11.67 7.75
N ALA A 196 -13.93 -11.92 8.92
CA ALA A 196 -14.02 -13.25 9.52
C ALA A 196 -14.75 -14.28 8.60
N ASN A 197 -15.71 -13.83 7.80
CA ASN A 197 -16.48 -14.66 6.88
C ASN A 197 -16.11 -14.44 5.40
N VAL A 198 -15.00 -13.74 5.11
CA VAL A 198 -14.67 -13.27 3.75
C VAL A 198 -14.54 -14.41 2.72
N HIS A 199 -14.22 -15.62 3.17
CA HIS A 199 -14.13 -16.78 2.28
C HIS A 199 -15.49 -17.36 1.88
N GLU A 200 -16.55 -17.11 2.67
CA GLU A 200 -17.90 -17.59 2.39
C GLU A 200 -18.57 -16.75 1.29
N ASP A 201 -18.33 -15.44 1.32
CA ASP A 201 -18.82 -14.48 0.32
C ASP A 201 -17.84 -14.27 -0.84
N ALA A 202 -16.80 -15.10 -0.93
CA ALA A 202 -15.80 -15.02 -1.98
C ALA A 202 -16.38 -15.41 -3.35
N ILE A 203 -15.93 -14.69 -4.38
CA ILE A 203 -16.36 -14.82 -5.76
C ILE A 203 -15.19 -15.29 -6.63
N ASP A 204 -15.49 -15.82 -7.81
CA ASP A 204 -14.50 -16.10 -8.85
C ASP A 204 -14.66 -15.04 -9.96
N ILE A 205 -13.55 -14.42 -10.34
CA ILE A 205 -13.46 -13.48 -11.48
C ILE A 205 -12.56 -14.07 -12.56
N ARG A 206 -12.91 -13.83 -13.83
CA ARG A 206 -12.15 -14.33 -14.98
C ARG A 206 -11.10 -13.32 -15.40
N ILE A 207 -9.82 -13.67 -15.27
CA ILE A 207 -8.68 -12.84 -15.73
C ILE A 207 -7.81 -13.67 -16.67
N ASP A 208 -7.64 -13.21 -17.91
CA ASP A 208 -6.78 -13.84 -18.94
C ASP A 208 -6.94 -15.37 -19.08
N GLY A 209 -8.17 -15.87 -18.92
CA GLY A 209 -8.46 -17.29 -19.06
C GLY A 209 -8.20 -18.12 -17.80
N THR A 210 -7.95 -17.48 -16.66
CA THR A 210 -7.82 -18.09 -15.33
C THR A 210 -8.96 -17.60 -14.42
N ASP A 211 -9.59 -18.52 -13.70
CA ASP A 211 -10.59 -18.18 -12.67
C ASP A 211 -9.87 -17.87 -11.37
N ILE A 212 -9.88 -16.59 -10.98
CA ILE A 212 -9.24 -16.08 -9.77
C ILE A 212 -10.29 -15.93 -8.67
N ARG A 213 -10.12 -16.66 -7.56
CA ARG A 213 -10.94 -16.50 -6.36
C ARG A 213 -10.52 -15.20 -5.66
N THR A 214 -11.47 -14.34 -5.32
CA THR A 214 -11.24 -13.11 -4.58
C THR A 214 -12.40 -12.83 -3.61
N MET A 215 -12.28 -11.79 -2.79
CA MET A 215 -13.36 -11.34 -1.91
C MET A 215 -14.56 -10.84 -2.72
N GLY A 216 -15.77 -10.92 -2.16
CA GLY A 216 -16.93 -10.21 -2.72
C GLY A 216 -16.65 -8.70 -2.82
N TYR A 217 -17.23 -8.03 -3.82
CA TYR A 217 -16.87 -6.65 -4.20
C TYR A 217 -16.97 -5.64 -3.04
N THR A 218 -17.99 -5.78 -2.19
CA THR A 218 -18.15 -4.91 -1.00
C THR A 218 -16.98 -5.04 -0.04
N ASP A 219 -16.64 -6.29 0.35
CA ASP A 219 -15.55 -6.53 1.30
C ASP A 219 -14.18 -6.24 0.66
N HIS A 220 -14.04 -6.45 -0.64
CA HIS A 220 -12.81 -6.12 -1.37
C HIS A 220 -12.55 -4.61 -1.35
N LEU A 221 -13.54 -3.77 -1.69
CA LEU A 221 -13.37 -2.31 -1.63
C LEU A 221 -13.07 -1.85 -0.21
N PHE A 222 -13.79 -2.39 0.79
CA PHE A 222 -13.52 -2.08 2.19
C PHE A 222 -12.09 -2.51 2.61
N TYR A 223 -11.61 -3.66 2.13
CA TYR A 223 -10.23 -4.10 2.34
C TYR A 223 -9.21 -3.12 1.75
N LEU A 224 -9.41 -2.63 0.51
CA LEU A 224 -8.51 -1.64 -0.11
C LEU A 224 -8.45 -0.34 0.71
N ILE A 225 -9.59 0.10 1.26
CA ILE A 225 -9.67 1.25 2.17
C ILE A 225 -8.90 0.94 3.47
N CYS A 226 -9.16 -0.19 4.13
CA CYS A 226 -8.48 -0.58 5.37
C CYS A 226 -6.96 -0.78 5.18
N HIS A 227 -6.53 -1.32 4.05
CA HIS A 227 -5.12 -1.48 3.72
C HIS A 227 -4.44 -0.11 3.55
N SER A 228 -5.08 0.82 2.83
CA SER A 228 -4.60 2.19 2.70
C SER A 228 -4.58 2.90 4.05
N PHE A 229 -5.60 2.68 4.87
CA PHE A 229 -5.70 3.18 6.23
C PHE A 229 -4.56 2.67 7.12
N LYS A 230 -4.27 1.37 7.12
CA LYS A 230 -3.11 0.77 7.83
C LYS A 230 -1.82 1.52 7.49
N HIS A 231 -1.55 1.74 6.20
CA HIS A 231 -0.34 2.46 5.78
C HIS A 231 -0.37 3.93 6.18
N PHE A 232 -1.54 4.58 6.11
CA PHE A 232 -1.75 5.93 6.61
C PHE A 232 -1.47 6.06 8.12
N LEU A 233 -1.82 5.05 8.92
CA LEU A 233 -1.48 5.00 10.35
C LEU A 233 0.03 4.79 10.58
N HIS A 234 0.71 4.11 9.67
CA HIS A 234 2.12 3.74 9.79
C HIS A 234 3.08 4.76 9.18
N SER A 235 3.39 4.70 7.88
CA SER A 235 4.43 5.52 7.20
C SER A 235 3.89 6.44 6.09
N GLY A 236 2.59 6.36 5.78
CA GLY A 236 1.96 6.97 4.62
C GLY A 236 1.89 5.98 3.45
N PHE A 237 1.19 6.37 2.40
CA PHE A 237 1.04 5.56 1.19
C PHE A 237 1.00 6.45 -0.05
N GLY A 238 1.08 5.85 -1.24
CA GLY A 238 1.18 6.59 -2.49
C GLY A 238 -0.18 6.75 -3.18
N ILE A 239 -0.23 7.62 -4.19
CA ILE A 239 -1.44 7.82 -5.00
C ILE A 239 -1.94 6.55 -5.71
N ARG A 240 -1.07 5.54 -5.92
CA ARG A 240 -1.46 4.28 -6.59
C ARG A 240 -2.57 3.55 -5.83
N GLN A 241 -2.56 3.55 -4.50
CA GLN A 241 -3.64 2.92 -3.73
C GLN A 241 -4.96 3.68 -3.88
N VAL A 242 -4.93 5.01 -4.06
CA VAL A 242 -6.14 5.78 -4.41
C VAL A 242 -6.67 5.36 -5.77
N CYS A 243 -5.77 5.14 -6.74
CA CYS A 243 -6.13 4.62 -8.06
C CYS A 243 -6.79 3.22 -7.96
N ASP A 244 -6.20 2.30 -7.17
CA ASP A 244 -6.77 0.96 -6.93
C ASP A 244 -8.21 1.09 -6.38
N ILE A 245 -8.45 1.98 -5.40
CA ILE A 245 -9.77 2.21 -4.77
C ILE A 245 -10.78 2.78 -5.78
N ILE A 246 -10.44 3.86 -6.48
CA ILE A 246 -11.41 4.56 -7.34
C ILE A 246 -11.74 3.77 -8.59
N LEU A 247 -10.77 3.04 -9.16
CA LEU A 247 -11.02 2.18 -10.31
C LEU A 247 -11.90 1.00 -9.92
N PHE A 248 -11.65 0.40 -8.75
CA PHE A 248 -12.48 -0.68 -8.23
C PHE A 248 -13.92 -0.20 -7.99
N ALA A 249 -14.08 0.98 -7.37
CA ALA A 249 -15.39 1.58 -7.14
C ALA A 249 -16.13 1.92 -8.45
N ASN A 250 -15.42 2.49 -9.43
CA ASN A 250 -15.99 2.78 -10.74
C ASN A 250 -16.41 1.52 -11.50
N GLU A 251 -15.71 0.40 -11.32
CA GLU A 251 -15.98 -0.83 -12.07
C GLU A 251 -17.08 -1.68 -11.45
N TYR A 252 -17.11 -1.77 -10.11
CA TYR A 252 -18.00 -2.67 -9.38
C TYR A 252 -19.02 -1.95 -8.50
N GLY A 253 -19.17 -0.63 -8.66
CA GLY A 253 -20.02 0.23 -7.84
C GLY A 253 -21.45 -0.25 -7.66
N ASP A 254 -22.03 -0.80 -8.73
CA ASP A 254 -23.37 -1.41 -8.74
C ASP A 254 -23.54 -2.60 -7.77
N ALA A 255 -22.45 -3.34 -7.53
CA ALA A 255 -22.45 -4.55 -6.69
C ALA A 255 -21.89 -4.30 -5.28
N ILE A 256 -21.63 -3.03 -4.93
CA ILE A 256 -21.09 -2.62 -3.63
C ILE A 256 -22.22 -2.15 -2.71
N ASP A 257 -22.30 -2.72 -1.51
CA ASP A 257 -23.11 -2.19 -0.40
C ASP A 257 -22.36 -1.02 0.25
N TRP A 258 -22.56 0.17 -0.32
CA TRP A 258 -21.92 1.41 0.10
C TRP A 258 -22.28 1.81 1.54
N GLU A 259 -23.49 1.52 2.00
CA GLU A 259 -23.93 1.77 3.36
C GLU A 259 -23.20 0.87 4.37
N LYS A 260 -22.94 -0.40 4.04
CA LYS A 260 -22.10 -1.30 4.86
C LYS A 260 -20.69 -0.73 4.99
N ILE A 261 -20.05 -0.35 3.89
CA ILE A 261 -18.72 0.25 3.91
C ILE A 261 -18.70 1.50 4.80
N LEU A 262 -19.70 2.40 4.66
CA LEU A 262 -19.74 3.62 5.46
C LEU A 262 -19.90 3.32 6.96
N ARG A 263 -20.76 2.37 7.33
CA ARG A 263 -20.92 1.94 8.73
C ARG A 263 -19.61 1.41 9.30
N GLN A 264 -18.91 0.55 8.56
CA GLN A 264 -17.64 -0.03 8.99
C GLN A 264 -16.53 1.03 9.08
N CYS A 265 -16.45 1.96 8.12
CA CYS A 265 -15.53 3.10 8.17
C CYS A 265 -15.78 3.97 9.40
N ARG A 266 -17.04 4.28 9.73
CA ARG A 266 -17.40 5.05 10.94
C ARG A 266 -17.01 4.32 12.22
N GLU A 267 -17.18 3.00 12.27
CA GLU A 267 -16.81 2.18 13.43
C GLU A 267 -15.32 2.26 13.77
N ILE A 268 -14.46 2.50 12.78
CA ILE A 268 -13.00 2.64 12.95
C ILE A 268 -12.50 4.07 12.77
N HIS A 269 -13.41 5.06 12.71
CA HIS A 269 -13.08 6.48 12.48
C HIS A 269 -12.27 6.74 11.19
N ALA A 270 -12.54 5.97 10.13
CA ALA A 270 -11.92 6.09 8.82
C ALA A 270 -12.88 6.66 7.75
N ASP A 271 -14.06 7.15 8.12
CA ASP A 271 -15.05 7.69 7.20
C ASP A 271 -14.59 9.00 6.54
N LEU A 272 -14.05 9.95 7.30
CA LEU A 272 -13.45 11.17 6.74
C LEU A 272 -12.19 10.86 5.91
N PHE A 273 -11.41 9.88 6.34
CA PHE A 273 -10.25 9.38 5.60
C PHE A 273 -10.67 8.84 4.23
N ALA A 274 -11.64 7.92 4.20
CA ALA A 274 -12.14 7.32 2.96
C ALA A 274 -12.80 8.36 2.05
N ALA A 275 -13.62 9.26 2.60
CA ALA A 275 -14.24 10.35 1.85
C ALA A 275 -13.17 11.26 1.21
N ALA A 276 -12.05 11.54 1.90
CA ALA A 276 -10.96 12.30 1.31
C ALA A 276 -10.31 11.59 0.12
N LEU A 277 -10.20 10.26 0.13
CA LEU A 277 -9.66 9.49 -1.01
C LEU A 277 -10.58 9.57 -2.22
N PHE A 278 -11.90 9.45 -2.02
CA PHE A 278 -12.88 9.62 -3.09
C PHE A 278 -12.89 11.06 -3.63
N ALA A 279 -12.81 12.07 -2.76
CA ALA A 279 -12.71 13.47 -3.17
C ALA A 279 -11.43 13.75 -3.99
N ILE A 280 -10.30 13.13 -3.64
CA ILE A 280 -9.08 13.17 -4.45
C ILE A 280 -9.33 12.52 -5.81
N GLY A 281 -9.97 11.35 -5.81
CA GLY A 281 -10.38 10.62 -6.99
C GLY A 281 -11.20 11.46 -7.97
N GLU A 282 -12.20 12.16 -7.46
CA GLU A 282 -13.15 12.95 -8.25
C GLU A 282 -12.47 14.20 -8.82
N LYS A 283 -11.78 14.95 -7.96
CA LYS A 283 -11.22 16.26 -8.31
C LYS A 283 -9.97 16.17 -9.17
N TYR A 284 -9.09 15.19 -8.91
CA TYR A 284 -7.77 15.12 -9.55
C TYR A 284 -7.57 13.90 -10.45
N LEU A 285 -8.39 12.86 -10.32
CA LEU A 285 -8.25 11.61 -11.08
C LEU A 285 -9.52 11.34 -11.90
N THR A 286 -9.98 10.08 -11.92
CA THR A 286 -11.06 9.58 -12.78
C THR A 286 -12.21 8.94 -12.00
N PHE A 287 -12.33 9.20 -10.68
CA PHE A 287 -13.50 8.71 -9.94
C PHE A 287 -14.76 9.36 -10.50
N ASP A 288 -15.76 8.53 -10.81
CA ASP A 288 -17.02 8.95 -11.40
C ASP A 288 -18.14 8.53 -10.43
N PRO A 289 -18.70 9.47 -9.65
CA PRO A 289 -19.74 9.16 -8.67
C PRO A 289 -21.00 8.52 -9.27
N GLU A 290 -21.32 8.83 -10.53
CA GLU A 290 -22.47 8.23 -11.22
C GLU A 290 -22.14 6.77 -11.60
N LYS A 291 -21.01 6.54 -12.28
CA LYS A 291 -20.57 5.18 -12.66
C LYS A 291 -20.35 4.28 -11.45
N ALA A 292 -19.83 4.84 -10.35
CA ALA A 292 -19.58 4.09 -9.12
C ALA A 292 -20.84 3.86 -8.26
N HIS A 293 -22.01 4.38 -8.66
CA HIS A 293 -23.23 4.37 -7.86
C HIS A 293 -23.01 4.93 -6.44
N TYR A 294 -22.14 5.95 -6.33
CA TYR A 294 -21.69 6.52 -5.07
C TYR A 294 -22.84 7.30 -4.40
N PRO A 295 -23.41 6.84 -3.28
CA PRO A 295 -24.68 7.35 -2.81
C PRO A 295 -24.54 8.71 -2.11
N LYS A 296 -25.65 9.45 -2.05
CA LYS A 296 -25.69 10.80 -1.46
C LYS A 296 -25.13 10.87 -0.04
N VAL A 297 -25.36 9.84 0.77
CA VAL A 297 -24.86 9.79 2.16
C VAL A 297 -23.33 9.88 2.25
N TRP A 298 -22.62 9.42 1.22
CA TRP A 298 -21.17 9.59 1.11
C TRP A 298 -20.80 10.95 0.53
N GLN A 299 -21.52 11.43 -0.49
CA GLN A 299 -21.29 12.75 -1.11
C GLN A 299 -21.50 13.92 -0.12
N GLU A 300 -22.38 13.75 0.87
CA GLU A 300 -22.66 14.75 1.91
C GLU A 300 -21.55 14.87 2.96
N ILE A 301 -20.56 13.97 2.97
CA ILE A 301 -19.42 14.04 3.88
C ILE A 301 -18.47 15.15 3.42
N SER A 302 -18.58 16.32 4.05
CA SER A 302 -17.69 17.45 3.79
C SER A 302 -16.30 17.18 4.35
N VAL A 303 -15.31 17.11 3.47
CA VAL A 303 -13.90 16.92 3.83
C VAL A 303 -13.00 17.74 2.91
N ASP A 304 -11.97 18.35 3.48
CA ASP A 304 -10.89 18.97 2.71
C ASP A 304 -9.78 17.94 2.45
N GLU A 305 -9.66 17.54 1.20
CA GLU A 305 -8.77 16.50 0.72
C GLU A 305 -7.33 16.99 0.49
N THR A 306 -7.11 18.31 0.50
CA THR A 306 -5.85 18.93 0.06
C THR A 306 -4.65 18.43 0.85
N ASP A 307 -4.74 18.41 2.18
CA ASP A 307 -3.62 17.96 3.03
C ASP A 307 -3.35 16.45 2.90
N MET A 308 -4.39 15.64 2.70
CA MET A 308 -4.25 14.22 2.38
C MET A 308 -3.51 14.05 1.06
N LEU A 309 -3.92 14.78 0.01
CA LEU A 309 -3.25 14.73 -1.29
C LEU A 309 -1.77 15.10 -1.17
N MET A 310 -1.44 16.19 -0.45
CA MET A 310 -0.04 16.57 -0.25
C MET A 310 0.74 15.48 0.49
N ASP A 311 0.17 14.87 1.54
CA ASP A 311 0.84 13.77 2.25
C ASP A 311 1.06 12.55 1.35
N LEU A 312 0.12 12.21 0.47
CA LEU A 312 0.26 11.12 -0.51
C LEU A 312 1.39 11.40 -1.50
N LEU A 313 1.40 12.59 -2.09
CA LEU A 313 2.40 13.00 -3.09
C LEU A 313 3.81 13.09 -2.49
N ASP A 314 3.94 13.44 -1.21
CA ASP A 314 5.22 13.49 -0.51
C ASP A 314 5.68 12.12 0.03
N SER A 315 4.76 11.15 0.21
CA SER A 315 5.05 9.84 0.82
C SER A 315 5.69 8.83 -0.13
N GLY A 316 5.30 8.84 -1.41
CA GLY A 316 5.53 7.69 -2.31
C GLY A 316 4.87 6.40 -1.81
N ILE A 317 5.21 5.26 -2.43
CA ILE A 317 4.67 3.96 -1.98
C ILE A 317 5.27 3.54 -0.63
N TYR A 318 4.40 3.24 0.33
CA TYR A 318 4.72 2.81 1.70
C TYR A 318 5.52 3.82 2.55
N GLY A 319 5.49 5.11 2.20
CA GLY A 319 6.32 6.12 2.86
C GLY A 319 7.82 5.96 2.56
N ASN A 320 8.18 5.18 1.53
CA ASN A 320 9.57 4.92 1.15
C ASN A 320 10.29 6.14 0.55
N ALA A 321 9.59 7.25 0.28
CA ALA A 321 10.23 8.46 -0.21
C ALA A 321 11.25 9.03 0.80
N ASN A 322 11.08 8.75 2.10
CA ASN A 322 11.96 9.27 3.15
C ASN A 322 12.09 8.30 4.36
N MET A 323 13.31 7.87 4.68
CA MET A 323 13.60 6.99 5.83
C MET A 323 13.12 7.58 7.17
N SER A 324 13.09 8.90 7.32
CA SER A 324 12.55 9.59 8.50
C SER A 324 11.05 9.33 8.69
N ARG A 325 10.27 9.07 7.63
CA ARG A 325 8.85 8.67 7.72
C ARG A 325 8.67 7.26 8.27
N LYS A 326 9.58 6.33 7.95
CA LYS A 326 9.58 4.99 8.57
C LYS A 326 9.93 5.06 10.05
N HIS A 327 10.83 5.96 10.43
CA HIS A 327 11.22 6.10 11.83
C HIS A 327 10.15 6.80 12.68
N SER A 328 9.32 7.66 12.08
CA SER A 328 8.20 8.30 12.77
C SER A 328 6.96 7.42 12.94
N SER A 329 6.87 6.28 12.24
CA SER A 329 5.68 5.42 12.26
C SER A 329 5.31 4.90 13.65
N ASN A 330 6.30 4.65 14.50
CA ASN A 330 6.04 4.24 15.88
C ASN A 330 5.31 5.33 16.67
N MET A 331 5.57 6.62 16.38
CA MET A 331 4.89 7.73 17.05
C MET A 331 3.42 7.80 16.66
N THR A 332 3.10 7.64 15.37
CA THR A 332 1.72 7.67 14.89
C THR A 332 0.94 6.45 15.37
N LEU A 333 1.53 5.24 15.31
CA LEU A 333 0.91 4.03 15.85
C LEU A 333 0.65 4.12 17.36
N ASP A 334 1.61 4.62 18.14
CA ASP A 334 1.44 4.79 19.58
C ASP A 334 0.35 5.82 19.92
N ALA A 335 0.21 6.88 19.12
CA ALA A 335 -0.85 7.87 19.29
C ALA A 335 -2.24 7.26 19.03
N VAL A 336 -2.39 6.48 17.96
CA VAL A 336 -3.64 5.77 17.64
C VAL A 336 -3.99 4.75 18.72
N ALA A 337 -3.00 3.93 19.13
CA ALA A 337 -3.20 2.93 20.17
C ALA A 337 -3.54 3.56 21.53
N ALA A 338 -2.97 4.74 21.86
CA ALA A 338 -3.31 5.46 23.06
C ALA A 338 -4.76 5.96 23.05
N ASP A 339 -5.21 6.56 21.94
CA ASP A 339 -6.57 7.10 21.83
C ASP A 339 -7.64 6.00 21.85
N LYS A 340 -7.40 4.88 21.15
CA LYS A 340 -8.26 3.68 21.23
C LYS A 340 -8.44 3.17 22.67
N ASN A 341 -7.40 3.27 23.48
CA ASN A 341 -7.42 2.88 24.89
C ASN A 341 -7.91 3.99 25.85
N GLY A 342 -8.44 5.10 25.33
CA GLY A 342 -8.91 6.24 26.13
C GLY A 342 -7.82 6.99 26.88
N LYS A 343 -6.55 6.83 26.49
CA LYS A 343 -5.38 7.50 27.11
C LYS A 343 -4.99 8.72 26.29
N LYS A 344 -4.60 9.82 26.96
CA LYS A 344 -3.98 10.95 26.27
C LYS A 344 -2.65 10.53 25.63
N ALA A 345 -2.38 11.00 24.42
CA ALA A 345 -1.09 10.87 23.75
C ALA A 345 0.00 11.67 24.49
N GLY A 346 0.45 11.19 25.66
CA GLY A 346 1.56 11.77 26.40
C GLY A 346 2.92 11.35 25.82
N ASN A 347 3.93 12.22 25.89
CA ASN A 347 5.35 12.04 25.52
C ASN A 347 5.69 10.85 24.59
N THR A 348 5.01 10.77 23.45
CA THR A 348 5.14 9.72 22.41
C THR A 348 6.57 9.64 21.87
N VAL A 349 7.31 10.76 21.93
CA VAL A 349 8.73 10.88 21.56
C VAL A 349 9.62 9.98 22.43
N LEU A 350 9.39 9.93 23.75
CA LEU A 350 10.20 9.12 24.67
C LEU A 350 9.94 7.63 24.51
N LYS A 351 8.68 7.23 24.26
CA LYS A 351 8.31 5.83 24.00
C LYS A 351 8.79 5.32 22.63
N SER A 352 8.82 6.19 21.63
CA SER A 352 9.38 5.87 20.31
C SER A 352 10.89 5.66 20.37
N LEU A 353 11.62 6.53 21.08
CA LEU A 353 13.08 6.42 21.25
C LEU A 353 13.48 5.25 22.16
N PHE A 354 12.67 4.94 23.19
CA PHE A 354 12.95 3.89 24.17
C PHE A 354 11.77 2.91 24.30
N PRO A 355 11.52 2.03 23.32
CA PRO A 355 10.44 1.04 23.39
C PRO A 355 10.75 -0.04 24.43
N SER A 356 9.71 -0.73 24.87
CA SER A 356 9.83 -1.87 25.77
C SER A 356 10.51 -3.08 25.11
N ALA A 357 11.04 -3.99 25.94
CA ALA A 357 11.65 -5.24 25.49
C ALA A 357 10.73 -6.05 24.57
N LYS A 358 9.44 -6.16 24.92
CA LYS A 358 8.41 -6.85 24.13
C LYS A 358 8.27 -6.29 22.71
N LYS A 359 8.41 -4.98 22.51
CA LYS A 359 8.35 -4.35 21.18
C LYS A 359 9.62 -4.58 20.36
N LEU A 360 10.76 -4.85 21.02
CA LEU A 360 12.06 -4.99 20.38
C LEU A 360 12.47 -6.45 20.18
N GLU A 361 11.75 -7.40 20.77
CA GLU A 361 12.13 -8.81 20.77
C GLU A 361 12.12 -9.46 19.38
N GLY A 362 11.33 -8.95 18.42
CA GLY A 362 11.39 -9.42 17.04
C GLY A 362 12.72 -9.10 16.36
N ARG A 363 13.27 -7.91 16.57
CA ARG A 363 14.56 -7.47 16.00
C ARG A 363 15.76 -7.85 16.88
N TYR A 364 15.53 -8.01 18.17
CA TYR A 364 16.53 -8.37 19.18
C TYR A 364 16.03 -9.58 19.97
N PRO A 365 16.11 -10.80 19.40
CA PRO A 365 15.53 -12.01 20.01
C PRO A 365 16.04 -12.31 21.43
N TYR A 366 17.25 -11.85 21.78
CA TYR A 366 17.80 -11.97 23.12
C TYR A 366 16.96 -11.28 24.21
N LEU A 367 16.12 -10.30 23.84
CA LEU A 367 15.24 -9.61 24.78
C LEU A 367 14.09 -10.49 25.28
N LYS A 368 13.71 -11.57 24.57
CA LYS A 368 12.73 -12.56 25.07
C LYS A 368 13.22 -13.23 26.35
N LYS A 369 14.51 -13.60 26.37
CA LYS A 369 15.13 -14.32 27.49
C LYS A 369 15.78 -13.39 28.52
N HIS A 370 16.29 -12.25 28.07
CA HIS A 370 17.02 -11.31 28.92
C HIS A 370 16.54 -9.86 28.72
N PRO A 371 15.37 -9.49 29.28
CA PRO A 371 14.85 -8.12 29.21
C PRO A 371 15.79 -7.06 29.80
N ILE A 372 16.70 -7.43 30.69
CA ILE A 372 17.70 -6.53 31.28
C ILE A 372 18.70 -5.97 30.25
N LEU A 373 18.84 -6.62 29.08
CA LEU A 373 19.70 -6.16 27.99
C LEU A 373 19.05 -5.08 27.12
N LEU A 374 17.87 -4.60 27.49
CA LEU A 374 17.14 -3.54 26.79
C LEU A 374 17.97 -2.26 26.53
N PRO A 375 18.82 -1.78 27.46
CA PRO A 375 19.69 -0.64 27.18
C PRO A 375 20.71 -0.90 26.05
N ILE A 376 21.15 -2.15 25.86
CA ILE A 376 22.05 -2.53 24.76
C ILE A 376 21.30 -2.46 23.44
N ALA A 377 20.05 -2.93 23.41
CA ALA A 377 19.19 -2.84 22.23
C ALA A 377 18.92 -1.38 21.85
N TRP A 378 18.64 -0.50 22.82
CA TRP A 378 18.51 0.94 22.58
C TRP A 378 19.80 1.55 22.04
N THR A 379 20.95 1.18 22.61
CA THR A 379 22.27 1.68 22.17
C THR A 379 22.59 1.25 20.74
N ASP A 380 22.38 -0.03 20.40
CA ASP A 380 22.56 -0.52 19.02
C ASP A 380 21.60 0.20 18.06
N ARG A 381 20.35 0.44 18.45
CA ARG A 381 19.39 1.18 17.63
C ARG A 381 19.85 2.62 17.39
N ILE A 382 20.32 3.31 18.43
CA ILE A 382 20.84 4.69 18.32
C ILE A 382 22.13 4.72 17.49
N LEU A 383 23.01 3.72 17.60
CA LEU A 383 24.24 3.63 16.82
C LEU A 383 23.98 3.30 15.34
N LYS A 384 23.04 2.39 15.04
CA LYS A 384 22.59 2.10 13.67
C LYS A 384 21.91 3.32 13.06
N TYR A 385 21.02 3.96 13.82
CA TYR A 385 20.40 5.22 13.43
C TYR A 385 21.46 6.27 13.14
N ARG A 386 22.45 6.46 14.01
CA ARG A 386 23.57 7.39 13.79
C ARG A 386 24.39 7.06 12.54
N LYS A 387 24.68 5.78 12.27
CA LYS A 387 25.38 5.35 11.06
C LYS A 387 24.55 5.61 9.80
N GLU A 388 23.24 5.37 9.85
CA GLU A 388 22.30 5.63 8.78
C GLU A 388 22.11 7.16 8.55
N THR A 389 22.16 7.98 9.60
CA THR A 389 22.07 9.46 9.50
C THR A 389 23.37 10.11 9.06
N VAL A 390 24.54 9.57 9.40
CA VAL A 390 25.84 10.09 8.90
C VAL A 390 25.94 9.91 7.37
N ALA A 391 25.22 8.95 6.79
CA ALA A 391 25.08 8.81 5.35
C ALA A 391 23.98 9.71 4.73
N GLY A 392 23.11 10.35 5.53
CA GLY A 392 21.91 11.08 5.09
C GLY A 392 21.79 12.54 5.56
N GLY A 393 22.76 13.08 6.30
CA GLY A 393 22.79 14.46 6.80
C GLY A 393 22.36 14.62 8.27
N ASP A 394 22.89 15.66 8.93
CA ASP A 394 22.94 15.83 10.40
C ASP A 394 21.60 16.02 11.15
N ASN A 395 20.43 16.05 10.48
CA ASN A 395 19.14 16.46 11.08
C ASN A 395 17.99 15.42 11.10
N ALA A 396 18.23 14.16 10.69
CA ALA A 396 17.14 13.20 10.46
C ALA A 396 16.25 12.88 11.69
N ALA A 397 16.77 13.00 12.92
CA ALA A 397 15.99 12.79 14.15
C ALA A 397 14.95 13.89 14.38
N ALA A 398 15.34 15.15 14.21
CA ALA A 398 14.44 16.28 14.31
C ALA A 398 13.38 16.23 13.20
N ASP A 399 13.79 15.84 11.99
CA ASP A 399 12.87 15.66 10.85
C ASP A 399 11.88 14.52 11.09
N SER A 400 12.31 13.40 11.66
CA SER A 400 11.42 12.29 12.02
C SER A 400 10.35 12.72 13.03
N VAL A 401 10.74 13.48 14.07
CA VAL A 401 9.79 14.01 15.07
C VAL A 401 8.83 15.02 14.43
N LYS A 402 9.33 15.93 13.60
CA LYS A 402 8.53 16.92 12.88
C LYS A 402 7.47 16.24 12.00
N ILE A 403 7.89 15.27 11.19
CA ILE A 403 7.01 14.46 10.34
C ILE A 403 5.97 13.72 11.18
N GLY A 404 6.39 13.09 12.29
CA GLY A 404 5.49 12.39 13.19
C GLY A 404 4.38 13.29 13.73
N ASN A 405 4.73 14.50 14.19
CA ASN A 405 3.76 15.48 14.68
C ASN A 405 2.83 15.98 13.56
N GLN A 406 3.35 16.28 12.38
CA GLN A 406 2.53 16.68 11.23
C GLN A 406 1.49 15.60 10.89
N ARG A 407 1.88 14.33 10.91
CA ARG A 407 0.97 13.21 10.62
C ARG A 407 -0.04 12.96 11.73
N ILE A 408 0.31 13.18 13.00
CA ILE A 408 -0.67 13.16 14.10
C ILE A 408 -1.73 14.26 13.90
N GLU A 409 -1.33 15.46 13.48
CA GLU A 409 -2.29 16.53 13.17
C GLU A 409 -3.16 16.20 11.95
N LEU A 410 -2.63 15.51 10.94
CA LEU A 410 -3.44 14.95 9.84
C LEU A 410 -4.46 13.92 10.37
N MET A 411 -4.05 13.01 11.26
CA MET A 411 -4.96 12.04 11.86
C MET A 411 -6.09 12.70 12.65
N LYS A 412 -5.80 13.80 13.36
CA LYS A 412 -6.84 14.62 14.01
C LYS A 412 -7.74 15.34 13.00
N LYS A 413 -7.17 15.87 11.91
CA LYS A 413 -7.93 16.53 10.83
C LYS A 413 -8.95 15.57 10.23
N TYR A 414 -8.56 14.31 10.00
CA TYR A 414 -9.40 13.26 9.42
C TYR A 414 -10.14 12.42 10.48
N GLY A 415 -10.25 12.91 11.72
CA GLY A 415 -11.12 12.32 12.75
C GLY A 415 -10.67 10.97 13.33
N ILE A 416 -9.47 10.50 12.99
CA ILE A 416 -8.94 9.18 13.39
C ILE A 416 -8.52 9.17 14.86
N ILE A 417 -8.00 10.30 15.34
CA ILE A 417 -7.58 10.51 16.73
C ILE A 417 -8.34 11.73 17.27
N LYS A 418 -8.79 11.67 18.52
CA LYS A 418 -9.40 12.81 19.19
C LYS A 418 -8.45 14.02 19.25
N LYS A 419 -9.03 15.23 19.16
CA LYS A 419 -8.29 16.51 19.19
C LYS A 419 -7.55 16.75 20.49
#